data_AF-R7PTH6-F1
#
_entry.id   AF-R7PTH6-F1
#
_cell.length_a   1.000
_cell.length_b   1.000
_cell.length_c   1.000
_cell.angle_alpha   90.00
_cell.angle_beta   90.00
_cell.angle_gamma   90.00
#
_symmetry.space_group_name_H-M   'P 1'
#
loop_
_entity.id
_entity.type
_entity.pdbx_description
1 polymer ?
#
loop_
_entity_poly.entity_id
_entity_poly.type
_entity_poly.pdbx_seq_one_letter_code
_entity_poly.pdbx_strand_id
1 'polypeptide(L)'
;MSNHEEDKLFKYATKEDGFSFINLIEEINWDIRKYDFKSENLTFNPTELIELDPAVYKSDMIMELDSIIVITEFQSTVVKKFDEKRYRLYTAIVDYAKQNNKPILLIVFSTAEKTKIKQYKLNKDCVFTIPIISLKDFDGDEIINNIENKIKNNTKITRRELIYLSLAPFMSSIKTLDEQIEKTVQTR
;
A
#
# COMPACT_ATOMS: atom_id res chain seq x y z
N MET A 1 -13.36 -27.52 -20.94
CA MET A 1 -13.82 -27.01 -22.25
C MET A 1 -13.06 -25.73 -22.51
N SER A 2 -12.51 -25.58 -23.72
CA SER A 2 -11.42 -24.66 -24.03
C SER A 2 -11.82 -23.18 -24.07
N ASN A 3 -11.11 -22.33 -23.33
CA ASN A 3 -11.17 -20.85 -23.42
C ASN A 3 -10.79 -20.28 -24.81
N HIS A 4 -10.49 -21.13 -25.81
CA HIS A 4 -10.01 -20.70 -27.12
C HIS A 4 -11.10 -20.26 -28.11
N GLU A 5 -12.38 -20.51 -27.85
CA GLU A 5 -13.46 -20.07 -28.74
C GLU A 5 -14.02 -18.69 -28.37
N GLU A 6 -14.16 -18.38 -27.07
CA GLU A 6 -14.59 -17.06 -26.60
C GLU A 6 -13.57 -15.96 -26.92
N ASP A 7 -12.28 -16.25 -26.76
CA ASP A 7 -11.20 -15.32 -27.12
C ASP A 7 -11.24 -14.91 -28.60
N LYS A 8 -11.73 -15.79 -29.50
CA LYS A 8 -11.81 -15.48 -30.94
C LYS A 8 -12.95 -14.50 -31.26
N LEU A 9 -14.02 -14.48 -30.49
CA LEU A 9 -15.20 -13.63 -30.75
C LEU A 9 -14.85 -12.15 -30.62
N PHE A 10 -14.02 -11.78 -29.64
CA PHE A 10 -13.67 -10.38 -29.36
C PHE A 10 -12.28 -9.97 -29.83
N LYS A 11 -11.45 -10.90 -30.31
CA LYS A 11 -10.09 -10.61 -30.84
C LYS A 11 -10.07 -9.61 -32.01
N TYR A 12 -11.20 -9.47 -32.71
CA TYR A 12 -11.39 -8.54 -33.83
C TYR A 12 -12.53 -7.55 -33.61
N ALA A 13 -12.99 -7.39 -32.36
CA ALA A 13 -14.12 -6.50 -32.07
C ALA A 13 -13.83 -5.07 -32.51
N THR A 14 -14.76 -4.49 -33.25
CA THR A 14 -14.72 -3.10 -33.67
C THR A 14 -15.30 -2.19 -32.58
N LYS A 15 -15.08 -0.88 -32.73
CA LYS A 15 -15.69 0.13 -31.85
C LYS A 15 -17.23 0.05 -31.83
N GLU A 16 -17.84 -0.28 -32.97
CA GLU A 16 -19.28 -0.46 -33.11
C GLU A 16 -19.77 -1.69 -32.35
N ASP A 17 -19.04 -2.81 -32.41
CA ASP A 17 -19.34 -4.01 -31.63
C ASP A 17 -19.28 -3.71 -30.13
N GLY A 18 -18.29 -2.93 -29.69
CA GLY A 18 -18.15 -2.50 -28.30
C GLY A 18 -19.34 -1.68 -27.81
N PHE A 19 -19.80 -0.69 -28.59
CA PHE A 19 -20.99 0.08 -28.23
C PHE A 19 -22.28 -0.74 -28.30
N SER A 20 -22.39 -1.65 -29.27
CA SER A 20 -23.53 -2.57 -29.37
C SER A 20 -23.64 -3.47 -28.14
N PHE A 21 -22.49 -3.94 -27.64
CA PHE A 21 -22.42 -4.71 -26.41
C PHE A 21 -22.76 -3.89 -25.16
N ILE A 22 -22.34 -2.62 -25.09
CA ILE A 22 -22.74 -1.69 -24.01
C ILE A 22 -24.25 -1.48 -24.00
N ASN A 23 -24.87 -1.24 -25.15
CA ASN A 23 -26.32 -1.08 -25.26
C ASN A 23 -27.05 -2.34 -24.77
N LEU A 24 -26.58 -3.52 -25.19
CA LEU A 24 -27.12 -4.79 -24.72
C LEU A 24 -27.03 -4.92 -23.19
N ILE A 25 -25.91 -4.54 -22.58
CA ILE A 25 -25.72 -4.56 -21.12
C ILE A 25 -26.76 -3.66 -20.42
N GLU A 26 -26.99 -2.45 -20.93
CA GLU A 26 -28.00 -1.53 -20.38
C GLU A 26 -29.43 -2.03 -20.56
N GLU A 27 -29.72 -2.74 -21.66
CA GLU A 27 -31.02 -3.35 -21.91
C GLU A 27 -31.33 -4.47 -20.92
N ILE A 28 -30.37 -5.37 -20.67
CA ILE A 28 -30.58 -6.58 -19.86
C ILE A 28 -30.42 -6.36 -18.35
N ASN A 29 -29.69 -5.31 -17.92
CA ASN A 29 -29.45 -5.04 -16.50
C ASN A 29 -29.81 -3.60 -16.10
N TRP A 30 -30.98 -3.43 -15.48
CA TRP A 30 -31.46 -2.11 -15.06
C TRP A 30 -30.57 -1.44 -14.00
N ASP A 31 -29.93 -2.21 -13.12
CA ASP A 31 -29.06 -1.70 -12.05
C ASP A 31 -27.79 -1.05 -12.60
N ILE A 32 -27.39 -1.40 -13.82
CA ILE A 32 -26.18 -0.86 -14.45
C ILE A 32 -26.40 0.52 -15.08
N ARG A 33 -27.66 0.90 -15.35
CA ARG A 33 -28.04 2.21 -15.92
C ARG A 33 -27.72 3.38 -15.00
N LYS A 34 -27.33 3.12 -13.73
CA LYS A 34 -26.81 4.14 -12.81
C LYS A 34 -25.42 4.65 -13.19
N TYR A 35 -24.70 3.93 -14.06
CA TYR A 35 -23.42 4.35 -14.61
C TYR A 35 -23.62 4.99 -15.98
N ASP A 36 -22.84 6.04 -16.28
CA ASP A 36 -22.90 6.71 -17.58
C ASP A 36 -21.89 6.05 -18.53
N PHE A 37 -22.40 5.20 -19.43
CA PHE A 37 -21.60 4.54 -20.46
C PHE A 37 -21.48 5.36 -21.75
N LYS A 38 -22.11 6.55 -21.83
CA LYS A 38 -22.02 7.39 -23.03
C LYS A 38 -20.60 7.84 -23.25
N SER A 39 -20.05 7.48 -24.41
CA SER A 39 -18.70 7.87 -24.80
C SER A 39 -18.62 7.98 -26.32
N GLU A 40 -17.81 8.93 -26.79
CA GLU A 40 -17.44 9.00 -28.20
C GLU A 40 -16.28 8.07 -28.54
N ASN A 41 -15.55 7.56 -27.54
CA ASN A 41 -14.34 6.75 -27.71
C ASN A 41 -14.40 5.44 -26.93
N LEU A 42 -13.93 4.36 -27.55
CA LEU A 42 -13.82 3.04 -26.93
C LEU A 42 -12.51 2.41 -27.42
N THR A 43 -11.73 1.88 -26.47
CA THR A 43 -10.45 1.23 -26.71
C THR A 43 -10.51 -0.17 -26.12
N PHE A 44 -10.27 -1.18 -26.95
CA PHE A 44 -10.04 -2.54 -26.46
C PHE A 44 -8.62 -2.65 -25.94
N ASN A 45 -8.48 -3.04 -24.67
CA ASN A 45 -7.19 -3.40 -24.12
C ASN A 45 -6.96 -4.91 -24.32
N PRO A 46 -5.70 -5.36 -24.35
CA PRO A 46 -5.40 -6.79 -24.29
C PRO A 46 -6.10 -7.44 -23.09
N THR A 47 -6.55 -8.68 -23.24
CA THR A 47 -7.18 -9.46 -22.16
C THR A 47 -6.23 -9.63 -20.97
N GLU A 48 -4.92 -9.68 -21.24
CA GLU A 48 -3.86 -9.63 -20.25
C GLU A 48 -3.31 -8.20 -20.13
N LEU A 49 -3.89 -7.43 -19.21
CA LEU A 49 -3.38 -6.12 -18.82
C LEU A 49 -2.10 -6.32 -17.98
N ILE A 50 -0.95 -6.50 -18.64
CA ILE A 50 0.42 -6.44 -18.11
C ILE A 50 0.90 -7.69 -17.34
N GLU A 51 2.05 -8.25 -17.75
CA GLU A 51 2.86 -9.12 -16.88
C GLU A 51 3.50 -8.26 -15.78
N LEU A 52 3.05 -8.44 -14.54
CA LEU A 52 3.66 -7.79 -13.37
C LEU A 52 5.02 -8.41 -13.11
N ASP A 53 6.10 -7.63 -13.25
CA ASP A 53 7.42 -8.07 -12.78
C ASP A 53 7.43 -8.09 -11.23
N PRO A 54 7.51 -9.28 -10.60
CA PRO A 54 7.51 -9.40 -9.14
C PRO A 54 8.73 -8.73 -8.49
N ALA A 55 9.81 -8.47 -9.25
CA ALA A 55 10.99 -7.78 -8.74
C ALA A 55 10.73 -6.30 -8.46
N VAL A 56 9.77 -5.69 -9.17
CA VAL A 56 9.47 -4.24 -9.13
C VAL A 56 8.45 -3.89 -8.03
N TYR A 57 7.61 -4.85 -7.63
CA TYR A 57 6.48 -4.62 -6.73
C TYR A 57 6.65 -5.37 -5.39
N LYS A 58 7.70 -5.00 -4.65
CA LYS A 58 7.95 -5.54 -3.32
C LYS A 58 7.55 -4.51 -2.27
N SER A 59 6.68 -4.92 -1.36
CA SER A 59 6.43 -4.17 -0.15
C SER A 59 7.60 -4.30 0.83
N ASP A 60 7.78 -3.34 1.74
CA ASP A 60 8.91 -3.38 2.67
C ASP A 60 8.83 -4.58 3.61
N MET A 61 7.66 -4.84 4.22
CA MET A 61 7.44 -6.03 5.03
C MET A 61 6.01 -6.57 4.92
N ILE A 62 5.88 -7.89 4.95
CA ILE A 62 4.61 -8.62 5.05
C ILE A 62 4.68 -9.52 6.28
N MET A 63 3.72 -9.36 7.18
CA MET A 63 3.59 -10.14 8.41
C MET A 63 2.25 -10.87 8.37
N GLU A 64 2.28 -12.19 8.30
CA GLU A 64 1.08 -13.01 8.39
C GLU A 64 0.90 -13.51 9.82
N LEU A 65 -0.19 -13.06 10.46
CA LEU A 65 -0.64 -13.52 11.77
C LEU A 65 -1.78 -14.53 11.57
N ASP A 66 -2.23 -15.16 12.66
CA ASP A 66 -3.32 -16.13 12.62
C ASP A 66 -4.62 -15.51 12.08
N SER A 67 -4.92 -14.26 12.45
CA SER A 67 -6.18 -13.58 12.13
C SER A 67 -6.09 -12.50 11.05
N ILE A 68 -4.89 -12.06 10.66
CA ILE A 68 -4.70 -10.90 9.77
C ILE A 68 -3.35 -10.97 9.07
N ILE A 69 -3.27 -10.40 7.87
CA ILE A 69 -2.00 -10.11 7.21
C ILE A 69 -1.76 -8.60 7.27
N VAL A 70 -0.60 -8.19 7.77
CA VAL A 70 -0.19 -6.79 7.87
C VAL A 70 0.95 -6.53 6.89
N ILE A 71 0.76 -5.58 5.99
CA ILE A 71 1.79 -5.06 5.09
C ILE A 71 2.24 -3.71 5.65
N THR A 72 3.55 -3.46 5.69
CA THR A 72 4.07 -2.16 6.11
C THR A 72 4.91 -1.54 5.02
N GLU A 73 4.78 -0.22 4.85
CA GLU A 73 5.54 0.60 3.92
C GLU A 73 6.18 1.79 4.64
N PHE A 74 7.42 2.12 4.31
CA PHE A 74 8.13 3.30 4.80
C PHE A 74 8.18 4.36 3.71
N GLN A 75 7.70 5.56 4.02
CA GLN A 75 7.65 6.67 3.07
C GLN A 75 8.38 7.89 3.60
N SER A 76 9.39 8.32 2.84
CA SER A 76 10.12 9.57 3.09
C SER A 76 9.48 10.78 2.42
N THR A 77 8.41 10.58 1.64
CA THR A 77 7.67 11.64 0.95
C THR A 77 6.18 11.51 1.20
N VAL A 78 5.43 12.57 0.87
CA VAL A 78 3.97 12.57 0.94
C VAL A 78 3.41 11.53 -0.03
N VAL A 79 2.54 10.64 0.46
CA VAL A 79 1.85 9.61 -0.32
C VAL A 79 1.04 10.25 -1.45
N LYS A 80 1.40 9.93 -2.69
CA LYS A 80 0.72 10.40 -3.91
C LYS A 80 -0.25 9.35 -4.44
N LYS A 81 -1.01 9.73 -5.46
CA LYS A 81 -2.00 8.85 -6.11
C LYS A 81 -1.38 7.60 -6.75
N PHE A 82 -0.14 7.67 -7.21
CA PHE A 82 0.57 6.49 -7.72
C PHE A 82 0.87 5.49 -6.58
N ASP A 83 1.27 5.99 -5.41
CA ASP A 83 1.52 5.15 -4.23
C ASP A 83 0.25 4.46 -3.76
N GLU A 84 -0.88 5.18 -3.72
CA GLU A 84 -2.20 4.62 -3.38
C GLU A 84 -2.58 3.42 -4.26
N LYS A 85 -2.34 3.53 -5.58
CA LYS A 85 -2.57 2.44 -6.53
C LYS A 85 -1.63 1.26 -6.28
N ARG A 86 -0.36 1.55 -6.01
CA ARG A 86 0.67 0.54 -5.70
C ARG A 86 0.37 -0.22 -4.40
N TYR A 87 -0.05 0.48 -3.35
CA TYR A 87 -0.45 -0.14 -2.08
C TYR A 87 -1.66 -1.06 -2.25
N ARG A 88 -2.66 -0.64 -3.01
CA ARG A 88 -3.79 -1.52 -3.33
C ARG A 88 -3.33 -2.74 -4.13
N LEU A 89 -2.45 -2.55 -5.11
CA LEU A 89 -1.88 -3.64 -5.89
C LEU A 89 -1.18 -4.67 -4.99
N TYR A 90 -0.38 -4.23 -4.01
CA TYR A 90 0.26 -5.13 -3.04
C TYR A 90 -0.77 -5.99 -2.30
N THR A 91 -1.83 -5.39 -1.78
CA THR A 91 -2.88 -6.14 -1.07
C THR A 91 -3.57 -7.15 -1.99
N ALA A 92 -3.83 -6.80 -3.26
CA ALA A 92 -4.46 -7.70 -4.22
C ALA A 92 -3.55 -8.88 -4.62
N ILE A 93 -2.23 -8.63 -4.79
CA ILE A 93 -1.26 -9.69 -5.07
C ILE A 93 -1.17 -10.66 -3.90
N VAL A 94 -1.12 -10.14 -2.66
CA VAL A 94 -1.05 -10.97 -1.45
C VAL A 94 -2.34 -11.78 -1.27
N ASP A 95 -3.51 -11.17 -1.46
CA ASP A 95 -4.81 -11.85 -1.41
C ASP A 95 -4.86 -13.03 -2.38
N TYR A 96 -4.53 -12.77 -3.65
CA TYR A 96 -4.49 -13.78 -4.70
C TYR A 96 -3.49 -14.90 -4.40
N ALA A 97 -2.29 -14.56 -3.91
CA ALA A 97 -1.25 -15.55 -3.63
C ALA A 97 -1.55 -16.42 -2.40
N LYS A 98 -2.24 -15.86 -1.39
CA LYS A 98 -2.49 -16.55 -0.12
C LYS A 98 -3.74 -17.42 -0.14
N GLN A 99 -4.73 -17.08 -0.96
CA GLN A 99 -5.98 -17.84 -1.12
C GLN A 99 -6.63 -18.22 0.21
N ASN A 100 -6.52 -17.34 1.21
CA ASN A 100 -7.15 -17.50 2.50
C ASN A 100 -8.08 -16.31 2.75
N ASN A 101 -9.02 -16.44 3.67
CA ASN A 101 -10.00 -15.39 3.96
C ASN A 101 -9.51 -14.41 5.04
N LYS A 102 -8.19 -14.29 5.25
CA LYS A 102 -7.66 -13.38 6.27
C LYS A 102 -7.76 -11.94 5.77
N PRO A 103 -8.25 -11.00 6.60
CA PRO A 103 -8.15 -9.59 6.29
C PRO A 103 -6.70 -9.17 6.01
N ILE A 104 -6.51 -8.24 5.09
CA ILE A 104 -5.20 -7.66 4.76
C ILE A 104 -5.24 -6.18 5.09
N LEU A 105 -4.30 -5.72 5.92
CA LEU A 105 -4.14 -4.32 6.31
C LEU A 105 -2.78 -3.82 5.84
N LEU A 106 -2.75 -2.74 5.07
CA LEU A 106 -1.52 -2.04 4.71
C LEU A 106 -1.39 -0.77 5.54
N ILE A 107 -0.28 -0.62 6.26
CA ILE A 107 0.04 0.53 7.11
C ILE A 107 1.27 1.25 6.55
N VAL A 108 1.20 2.57 6.42
CA VAL A 108 2.34 3.39 5.99
C VAL A 108 2.96 4.09 7.20
N PHE A 109 4.25 3.89 7.43
CA PHE A 109 5.06 4.72 8.32
C PHE A 109 5.69 5.87 7.52
N SER A 110 5.43 7.11 7.92
CA SER A 110 5.87 8.30 7.18
C SER A 110 6.77 9.20 8.00
N THR A 111 7.82 9.74 7.38
CA THR A 111 8.60 10.87 7.95
C THR A 111 8.15 12.23 7.42
N ALA A 112 7.29 12.26 6.41
CA ALA A 112 6.87 13.46 5.68
C ALA A 112 5.42 13.88 5.96
N GLU A 113 4.62 13.01 6.56
CA GLU A 113 3.20 13.27 6.81
C GLU A 113 2.84 13.04 8.27
N LYS A 114 1.85 13.81 8.75
CA LYS A 114 1.21 13.59 10.06
C LYS A 114 0.36 12.31 10.04
N THR A 115 0.16 11.72 11.22
CA THR A 115 -0.73 10.57 11.38
C THR A 115 -2.14 10.90 10.91
N LYS A 116 -2.67 10.05 10.03
CA LYS A 116 -4.02 10.20 9.47
C LYS A 116 -4.49 8.92 8.80
N ILE A 117 -5.79 8.87 8.51
CA ILE A 117 -6.36 7.84 7.64
C ILE A 117 -6.55 8.45 6.25
N LYS A 118 -5.90 7.86 5.25
CA LYS A 118 -6.09 8.24 3.84
C LYS A 118 -7.00 7.23 3.16
N GLN A 119 -7.86 7.70 2.26
CA GLN A 119 -8.79 6.85 1.51
C GLN A 119 -8.53 6.98 0.01
N TYR A 120 -8.25 5.85 -0.64
CA TYR A 120 -8.22 5.75 -2.09
C TYR A 120 -9.55 5.17 -2.58
N LYS A 121 -10.37 6.03 -3.21
CA LYS A 121 -11.69 5.65 -3.74
C LYS A 121 -11.54 5.22 -5.20
N LEU A 122 -11.87 3.96 -5.50
CA LEU A 122 -11.91 3.46 -6.87
C LEU A 122 -13.24 3.80 -7.54
N ASN A 123 -14.32 3.67 -6.78
CA ASN A 123 -15.67 4.07 -7.13
C ASN A 123 -16.43 4.40 -5.83
N LYS A 124 -17.76 4.60 -5.92
CA LYS A 124 -18.59 4.97 -4.77
C LYS A 124 -18.54 3.94 -3.63
N ASP A 125 -18.46 2.65 -3.98
CA ASP A 125 -18.65 1.54 -3.04
C ASP A 125 -17.33 0.84 -2.68
N CYS A 126 -16.27 1.06 -3.47
CA CYS A 126 -14.94 0.49 -3.26
C CYS A 126 -13.95 1.56 -2.79
N VAL A 127 -13.70 1.56 -1.48
CA VAL A 127 -12.77 2.46 -0.80
C VAL A 127 -11.66 1.66 -0.14
N PHE A 128 -10.41 1.90 -0.57
CA PHE A 128 -9.23 1.34 0.07
C PHE A 128 -8.70 2.31 1.13
N THR A 129 -8.58 1.83 2.37
CA THR A 129 -8.18 2.64 3.52
C THR A 129 -6.70 2.40 3.85
N ILE A 130 -5.94 3.49 4.00
CA ILE A 130 -4.51 3.49 4.22
C ILE A 130 -4.23 4.28 5.50
N PRO A 131 -4.05 3.61 6.65
CA PRO A 131 -3.51 4.24 7.85
C PRO A 131 -2.08 4.73 7.57
N ILE A 132 -1.85 6.02 7.81
CA ILE A 132 -0.53 6.64 7.77
C ILE A 132 -0.18 6.99 9.21
N ILE A 133 0.95 6.46 9.69
CA ILE A 133 1.53 6.72 11.01
C ILE A 133 2.76 7.58 10.81
N SER A 134 2.75 8.77 11.40
CA SER A 134 3.88 9.68 11.41
C SER A 134 4.94 9.18 12.39
N LEU A 135 6.16 8.95 11.91
CA LEU A 135 7.31 8.70 12.77
C LEU A 135 7.68 9.94 13.58
N LYS A 136 7.30 11.14 13.11
CA LYS A 136 7.48 12.41 13.83
C LYS A 136 6.56 12.57 15.04
N ASP A 137 5.64 11.64 15.26
CA ASP A 137 4.80 11.64 16.47
C ASP A 137 5.51 10.99 17.67
N PHE A 138 6.69 10.41 17.45
CA PHE A 138 7.52 9.81 18.49
C PHE A 138 8.73 10.71 18.79
N ASP A 139 9.12 10.81 20.06
CA ASP A 139 10.28 11.57 20.51
C ASP A 139 11.54 10.68 20.44
N GLY A 140 12.36 10.91 19.41
CA GLY A 140 13.62 10.20 19.20
C GLY A 140 14.69 10.56 20.22
N ASP A 141 14.71 11.80 20.72
CA ASP A 141 15.66 12.23 21.75
C ASP A 141 15.38 11.52 23.07
N GLU A 142 14.11 11.40 23.47
CA GLU A 142 13.71 10.66 24.67
C GLU A 142 14.13 9.17 24.58
N ILE A 143 13.88 8.54 23.43
CA ILE A 143 14.24 7.13 23.19
C ILE A 143 15.76 6.94 23.32
N ILE A 144 16.56 7.79 22.67
CA ILE A 144 18.04 7.71 22.73
C ILE A 144 18.52 7.94 24.17
N ASN A 145 18.02 8.96 24.86
CA ASN A 145 18.41 9.26 26.24
C ASN A 145 18.06 8.13 27.22
N ASN A 146 16.91 7.48 27.04
CA ASN A 146 16.50 6.31 27.83
C ASN A 146 17.46 5.13 27.64
N ILE A 147 17.91 4.87 26.41
CA ILE A 147 18.93 3.85 26.11
C ILE A 147 20.26 4.20 26.78
N GLU A 148 20.75 5.43 26.63
CA GLU A 148 22.01 5.88 27.23
C GLU A 148 22.00 5.71 28.77
N ASN A 149 20.89 6.08 29.42
CA ASN A 149 20.73 5.92 30.86
C ASN A 149 20.76 4.45 31.28
N LYS A 150 20.18 3.54 30.48
CA LYS A 150 20.27 2.10 30.75
C LYS A 150 21.70 1.57 30.60
N ILE A 151 22.43 1.99 29.59
CA ILE A 151 23.83 1.60 29.39
C ILE A 151 24.68 2.06 30.58
N LYS A 152 24.57 3.34 30.98
CA LYS A 152 25.29 3.91 32.14
C LYS A 152 25.02 3.16 33.44
N ASN A 153 23.79 2.71 33.64
CA ASN A 153 23.36 2.00 34.85
C ASN A 153 23.43 0.48 34.72
N ASN A 154 24.09 -0.06 33.68
CA ASN A 154 24.20 -1.49 33.40
C ASN A 154 22.84 -2.24 33.41
N THR A 155 21.78 -1.55 32.96
CA THR A 155 20.42 -2.07 32.89
C THR A 155 20.18 -2.74 31.54
N LYS A 156 19.47 -3.87 31.54
CA LYS A 156 19.15 -4.60 30.30
C LYS A 156 18.27 -3.76 29.38
N ILE A 157 18.70 -3.65 28.12
CA ILE A 157 17.92 -3.10 27.01
C ILE A 157 17.04 -4.21 26.42
N THR A 158 15.76 -3.93 26.22
CA THR A 158 14.79 -4.86 25.64
C THR A 158 14.81 -4.84 24.11
N ARG A 159 14.31 -5.90 23.47
CA ARG A 159 14.22 -5.95 22.00
C ARG A 159 13.32 -4.86 21.43
N ARG A 160 12.23 -4.52 22.14
CA ARG A 160 11.32 -3.43 21.76
C ARG A 160 12.04 -2.09 21.75
N GLU A 161 12.87 -1.82 22.75
CA GLU A 161 13.65 -0.59 22.82
C GLU A 161 14.70 -0.51 21.71
N LEU A 162 15.31 -1.64 21.33
CA LEU A 162 16.22 -1.69 20.17
C LEU A 162 15.50 -1.37 18.85
N ILE A 163 14.25 -1.81 18.69
CA ILE A 163 13.44 -1.47 17.51
C ILE A 163 13.17 0.04 17.48
N TYR A 164 12.72 0.62 18.61
CA TYR A 164 12.53 2.08 18.70
C TYR A 164 13.82 2.84 18.40
N LEU A 165 14.95 2.41 18.96
CA LEU A 165 16.25 3.02 18.70
C LEU A 165 16.62 2.95 17.21
N SER A 166 16.35 1.83 16.53
CA SER A 166 16.61 1.70 15.09
C SER A 166 15.79 2.64 14.21
N LEU A 167 14.64 3.11 14.73
CA LEU A 167 13.74 4.04 14.05
C LEU A 167 13.95 5.49 14.51
N ALA A 168 14.65 5.72 15.62
CA ALA A 168 14.85 7.04 16.24
C ALA A 168 15.37 8.12 15.26
N PRO A 169 16.32 7.84 14.33
CA PRO A 169 16.77 8.84 13.36
C PRO A 169 15.64 9.47 12.53
N PHE A 170 14.55 8.71 12.32
CA PHE A 170 13.40 9.13 11.52
C PHE A 170 12.30 9.81 12.34
N MET A 171 12.42 9.78 13.67
CA MET A 171 11.46 10.33 14.63
C MET A 171 11.64 11.84 14.81
N SER A 172 10.84 12.46 15.68
CA SER A 172 11.08 13.86 16.05
C SER A 172 12.34 13.98 16.90
N SER A 173 13.10 15.05 16.69
CA SER A 173 14.30 15.34 17.49
C SER A 173 14.67 16.81 17.29
N ILE A 174 15.32 17.37 18.30
CA ILE A 174 15.88 18.73 18.28
C ILE A 174 17.11 18.78 17.37
N LYS A 175 17.82 17.65 17.24
CA LYS A 175 19.04 17.50 16.43
C LYS A 175 18.73 17.10 14.99
N THR A 176 19.62 17.46 14.08
CA THR A 176 19.58 17.02 12.68
C THR A 176 19.75 15.50 12.56
N LEU A 177 19.38 14.92 11.41
CA LEU A 177 19.50 13.48 11.17
C LEU A 177 20.96 13.01 11.30
N ASP A 178 21.90 13.78 10.75
CA ASP A 178 23.33 13.45 10.78
C ASP A 178 23.87 13.41 12.23
N GLU A 179 23.51 14.41 13.04
CA GLU A 179 23.88 14.47 14.47
C GLU A 179 23.28 13.31 15.28
N GLN A 180 22.06 12.87 14.94
CA GLN A 180 21.43 11.71 15.58
C GLN A 180 22.13 10.40 15.22
N ILE A 181 22.51 10.23 13.95
CA ILE A 181 23.27 9.06 13.49
C ILE A 181 24.63 9.01 14.17
N GLU A 182 25.37 10.12 14.20
CA GLU A 182 26.67 10.22 14.87
C GLU A 182 26.59 9.87 16.35
N LYS A 183 25.61 10.43 17.07
CA LYS A 183 25.42 10.15 18.50
C LYS A 183 25.10 8.68 18.76
N THR A 184 24.25 8.08 17.91
CA THR A 184 23.88 6.65 18.02
C THR A 184 25.10 5.74 17.82
N VAL A 185 26.03 6.12 16.94
CA VAL A 185 27.26 5.34 16.66
C VAL A 185 28.34 5.55 17.73
N GLN A 186 28.47 6.75 18.27
CA GLN A 186 29.49 7.12 19.27
C GLN A 186 29.24 6.55 20.68
N THR A 187 28.09 5.90 20.93
CA THR A 187 27.81 5.25 22.22
C THR A 187 28.47 3.87 22.37
N ARG A 188 29.59 3.64 21.67
CA ARG A 188 30.40 2.40 21.72
C ARG A 188 31.67 2.57 22.53
#